data_AF-A0A8S3ITC4-F1
#
_entry.id   AF-A0A8S3ITC4-F1
#
_cell.length_a   1.000
_cell.length_b   1.000
_cell.length_c   1.000
_cell.angle_alpha   90.00
_cell.angle_beta   90.00
_cell.angle_gamma   90.00
#
_symmetry.space_group_name_H-M   'P 1'
#
loop_
_entity.id
_entity.type
_entity.pdbx_description
1 polymer ?
#
loop_
_entity_poly.entity_id
_entity_poly.type
_entity_poly.pdbx_seq_one_letter_code
_entity_poly.pdbx_strand_id
1 'polypeptide(L)'
;MLNEQGGYENDCSVIRLGEYHFLLVSPTAQSTRNMKWLKSHVPEDGSVLLSDVTSLYTALNVIGPKAKYLLAELSDEDFNDFPRMTCQEIDVGFVSHIYAMRLTHTGEDGFMLYIPSE
;
A
#
# COMPACT_ATOMS: atom_id res chain seq x y z
N MET A 1 5.62 12.19 -7.72
CA MET A 1 4.79 13.32 -8.21
C MET A 1 5.69 14.52 -8.42
N LEU A 2 5.53 15.24 -9.52
CA LEU A 2 6.34 16.42 -9.88
C LEU A 2 5.43 17.62 -10.08
N ASN A 3 5.97 18.83 -9.93
CA ASN A 3 5.31 20.06 -10.36
C ASN A 3 5.63 20.39 -11.83
N GLU A 4 5.00 21.43 -12.37
CA GLU A 4 5.14 21.86 -13.76
C GLU A 4 6.58 22.24 -14.15
N GLN A 5 7.42 22.60 -13.18
CA GLN A 5 8.83 22.93 -13.39
C GLN A 5 9.76 21.70 -13.25
N GLY A 6 9.19 20.51 -13.04
CA GLY A 6 9.94 19.27 -12.80
C GLY A 6 10.46 19.11 -11.37
N GLY A 7 10.04 19.97 -10.44
CA GLY A 7 10.42 19.88 -9.03
C GLY A 7 9.72 18.73 -8.31
N TYR A 8 10.40 18.15 -7.32
CA TYR A 8 9.87 17.08 -6.47
C TYR A 8 8.74 17.61 -5.57
N GLU A 9 7.56 16.99 -5.72
CA GLU A 9 6.41 17.27 -4.85
C GLU A 9 6.22 16.21 -3.77
N ASN A 10 6.24 14.94 -4.18
CA ASN A 10 6.01 13.83 -3.27
C ASN A 10 6.46 12.49 -3.86
N ASP A 11 6.79 11.56 -2.99
CA ASP A 11 6.96 10.15 -3.25
C ASP A 11 5.77 9.36 -2.67
N CYS A 12 5.31 8.37 -3.42
CA CYS A 12 4.26 7.48 -2.94
C CYS A 12 4.38 6.13 -3.64
N SER A 13 3.92 5.09 -2.95
CA SER A 13 3.63 3.82 -3.60
C SER A 13 2.22 3.87 -4.16
N VAL A 14 2.06 3.42 -5.41
CA VAL A 14 0.75 3.30 -6.06
C VAL A 14 0.49 1.81 -6.26
N ILE A 15 -0.59 1.34 -5.65
CA ILE A 15 -1.00 -0.06 -5.71
C ILE A 15 -2.28 -0.15 -6.53
N ARG A 16 -2.25 -0.98 -7.56
CA ARG A 16 -3.42 -1.27 -8.39
C ARG A 16 -4.19 -2.43 -7.77
N LEU A 17 -5.34 -2.14 -7.16
CA LEU A 17 -6.23 -3.14 -6.56
C LEU A 17 -7.25 -3.68 -7.57
N GLY A 18 -7.53 -2.92 -8.63
CA GLY A 18 -8.42 -3.32 -9.72
C GLY A 18 -8.15 -2.50 -10.98
N GLU A 19 -8.98 -2.67 -12.01
CA GLU A 19 -8.76 -1.98 -13.29
C GLU A 19 -8.71 -0.45 -13.11
N TYR A 20 -9.63 0.09 -12.30
CA TYR A 20 -9.81 1.51 -12.00
C TYR A 20 -9.75 1.82 -10.49
N HIS A 21 -9.22 0.90 -9.68
CA HIS A 21 -9.14 1.06 -8.22
C HIS A 21 -7.69 1.03 -7.77
N PHE A 22 -7.26 2.11 -7.11
CA PHE A 22 -5.87 2.31 -6.69
C PHE A 22 -5.80 2.73 -5.22
N LEU A 23 -4.85 2.15 -4.49
CA LEU A 23 -4.46 2.58 -3.16
C LEU A 23 -3.14 3.35 -3.27
N LEU A 24 -3.12 4.57 -2.73
CA LEU A 24 -1.92 5.40 -2.67
C LEU A 24 -1.41 5.44 -1.24
N VAL A 25 -0.13 5.11 -1.07
CA VAL A 25 0.55 5.16 0.22
C VAL A 25 1.64 6.20 0.15
N SER A 26 1.57 7.20 1.04
CA SER A 26 2.59 8.25 1.15
C SER A 26 3.21 8.26 2.55
N PRO A 27 4.44 8.78 2.71
CA PRO A 27 5.04 8.96 4.03
C PRO A 27 4.16 9.82 4.96
N THR A 28 4.08 9.44 6.23
CA THR A 28 3.21 10.10 7.24
C THR A 28 3.42 11.62 7.29
N ALA A 29 4.69 12.06 7.24
CA ALA A 29 5.06 13.48 7.29
C ALA A 29 4.57 14.29 6.07
N GLN A 30 4.24 13.61 4.96
CA GLN A 30 3.84 14.24 3.70
C GLN A 30 2.35 14.05 3.38
N SER A 31 1.57 13.41 4.26
CA SER A 31 0.15 13.10 4.06
C SER A 31 -0.70 14.31 3.64
N THR A 32 -0.64 15.41 4.40
CA THR A 32 -1.37 16.65 4.09
C THR A 32 -0.97 17.26 2.75
N ARG A 33 0.34 17.26 2.44
CA ARG A 33 0.85 17.79 1.16
C ARG A 33 0.41 16.90 0.00
N ASN A 34 0.47 15.58 0.16
CA ASN A 34 0.03 14.60 -0.83
C ASN A 34 -1.45 14.81 -1.18
N MET A 35 -2.31 14.83 -0.15
CA MET A 35 -3.74 15.00 -0.31
C MET A 35 -4.09 16.33 -0.97
N LYS A 36 -3.40 17.42 -0.61
CA LYS A 36 -3.58 18.73 -1.27
C LYS A 36 -3.20 18.67 -2.75
N TRP A 37 -2.06 18.06 -3.07
CA TRP A 37 -1.61 17.92 -4.45
C TRP A 37 -2.60 17.08 -5.27
N LEU A 38 -3.05 15.93 -4.75
CA LEU A 38 -4.01 15.08 -5.45
C LEU A 38 -5.32 15.84 -5.72
N LYS A 39 -5.89 16.48 -4.69
CA LYS A 39 -7.13 17.25 -4.82
C LYS A 39 -7.07 18.36 -5.88
N SER A 40 -5.92 18.98 -6.09
CA SER A 40 -5.77 20.02 -7.13
C SER A 40 -5.59 19.46 -8.54
N HIS A 41 -5.39 18.15 -8.70
CA HIS A 41 -5.17 17.50 -10.01
C HIS A 41 -6.25 16.48 -10.37
N VAL A 42 -7.15 16.13 -9.45
CA VAL A 42 -8.32 15.29 -9.77
C VAL A 42 -9.26 16.06 -10.72
N PRO A 43 -9.76 15.43 -11.80
CA PRO A 43 -10.75 16.03 -12.69
C PRO A 43 -12.01 16.48 -11.95
N GLU A 44 -12.55 17.65 -12.32
CA GLU A 44 -13.79 18.18 -11.73
C GLU A 44 -15.07 17.49 -12.27
N ASP A 45 -14.94 16.66 -13.30
CA ASP A 45 -16.07 15.96 -13.94
C ASP A 45 -16.59 14.74 -13.17
N GLY A 46 -15.97 14.41 -12.03
CA GLY A 46 -16.34 13.29 -11.18
C GLY A 46 -15.92 11.92 -11.71
N SER A 47 -15.10 11.86 -12.77
CA SER A 47 -14.57 10.60 -13.31
C SER A 47 -13.63 9.85 -12.36
N VAL A 48 -13.06 10.56 -11.37
CA VAL A 48 -12.15 10.00 -10.36
C VAL A 48 -12.62 10.43 -8.98
N LEU A 49 -12.81 9.45 -8.09
CA LEU A 49 -13.11 9.69 -6.68
C LEU A 49 -11.83 9.54 -5.85
N LEU A 50 -11.55 10.54 -5.01
CA LEU A 50 -10.43 10.54 -4.07
C LEU A 50 -10.96 10.51 -2.65
N SER A 51 -10.53 9.53 -1.86
CA SER A 51 -10.92 9.39 -0.45
C SER A 51 -9.69 9.16 0.43
N ASP A 52 -9.66 9.82 1.57
CA ASP A 52 -8.66 9.58 2.60
C ASP A 52 -9.08 8.37 3.43
N VAL A 53 -8.36 7.26 3.27
CA VAL A 53 -8.59 6.00 3.98
C VAL A 53 -7.53 5.73 5.04
N THR A 54 -6.72 6.73 5.39
CA THR A 54 -5.54 6.56 6.28
C THR A 54 -5.91 5.94 7.62
N SER A 55 -7.07 6.28 8.20
CA SER A 55 -7.54 5.74 9.47
C SER A 55 -8.19 4.35 9.36
N LEU A 56 -8.54 3.92 8.15
CA LEU A 56 -9.20 2.62 7.92
C LEU A 56 -8.22 1.45 7.91
N TYR A 57 -6.92 1.73 7.81
CA TYR A 57 -5.90 0.70 7.75
C TYR A 57 -4.80 0.91 8.79
N THR A 58 -4.35 -0.19 9.37
CA THR A 58 -3.11 -0.30 10.12
C THR A 58 -2.03 -0.89 9.24
N ALA A 59 -0.88 -0.23 9.14
CA ALA A 59 0.27 -0.74 8.41
C ALA A 59 1.22 -1.50 9.34
N LEU A 60 1.52 -2.76 9.02
CA LEU A 60 2.48 -3.60 9.72
C LEU A 60 3.56 -4.11 8.76
N ASN A 61 4.83 -3.89 9.09
CA ASN A 61 5.96 -4.39 8.31
C ASN A 61 6.55 -5.65 8.96
N VAL A 62 6.62 -6.74 8.19
CA VAL A 62 7.27 -7.99 8.57
C VAL A 62 8.48 -8.18 7.66
N ILE A 63 9.68 -7.92 8.19
CA ILE A 63 10.91 -7.80 7.40
C ILE A 63 11.94 -8.82 7.85
N GLY A 64 12.60 -9.45 6.88
CA GLY A 64 13.74 -10.33 7.07
C GLY A 64 13.59 -11.65 6.31
N PRO A 65 14.65 -12.45 6.23
CA PRO A 65 14.68 -13.70 5.47
C PRO A 65 13.67 -14.75 5.95
N LYS A 66 13.13 -14.56 7.17
CA LYS A 66 12.11 -15.45 7.75
C LYS A 66 10.68 -14.92 7.67
N ALA A 67 10.46 -13.70 7.16
CA ALA A 67 9.15 -13.06 7.12
C ALA A 67 8.10 -13.95 6.44
N LYS A 68 8.47 -14.53 5.31
CA LYS A 68 7.64 -15.48 4.57
C LYS A 68 7.21 -16.68 5.40
N TYR A 69 8.14 -17.34 6.10
CA TYR A 69 7.84 -18.53 6.89
C TYR A 69 6.92 -18.17 8.07
N LEU A 70 7.15 -17.02 8.71
CA LEU A 70 6.30 -16.53 9.78
C LEU A 70 4.86 -16.30 9.31
N LEU A 71 4.67 -15.69 8.13
CA LEU A 71 3.33 -15.46 7.60
C LEU A 71 2.64 -16.77 7.18
N ALA A 72 3.40 -17.72 6.60
CA ALA A 72 2.90 -19.03 6.24
C ALA A 72 2.48 -19.90 7.45
N GLU A 73 2.98 -19.63 8.66
CA GLU A 73 2.50 -20.31 9.87
C GLU A 73 1.11 -19.82 10.30
N LEU A 74 0.68 -18.65 9.81
CA LEU A 74 -0.55 -17.98 10.21
C LEU A 74 -1.57 -17.88 9.07
N SER A 75 -1.27 -18.38 7.88
CA SER A 75 -2.08 -18.19 6.67
C SER A 75 -1.97 -19.42 5.77
N ASP A 76 -3.07 -19.78 5.12
CA ASP A 76 -3.13 -20.86 4.14
C ASP A 76 -2.62 -20.42 2.74
N GLU A 77 -2.22 -19.16 2.57
CA GLU A 77 -1.74 -18.59 1.31
C GLU A 77 -0.33 -19.09 0.92
N ASP A 78 -0.10 -19.25 -0.39
CA ASP A 78 1.22 -19.65 -0.89
C ASP A 78 2.15 -18.44 -1.11
N PHE A 79 2.90 -18.10 -0.07
CA PHE A 79 3.92 -17.05 -0.16
C PHE A 79 5.14 -17.42 -1.04
N ASN A 80 5.21 -18.62 -1.63
CA ASN A 80 6.19 -18.94 -2.67
C ASN A 80 5.86 -18.26 -4.00
N ASP A 81 4.57 -18.17 -4.33
CA ASP A 81 4.09 -17.51 -5.56
C ASP A 81 3.69 -16.06 -5.30
N PHE A 82 4.52 -15.35 -4.53
CA PHE A 82 4.32 -13.94 -4.21
C PHE A 82 5.49 -13.11 -4.75
N PRO A 83 5.45 -12.65 -6.01
CA PRO A 83 6.55 -11.89 -6.61
C PRO A 83 6.83 -10.58 -5.86
N ARG A 84 8.03 -10.01 -6.06
CA ARG A 84 8.31 -8.66 -5.54
C ARG A 84 7.50 -7.62 -6.32
N MET A 85 7.21 -6.49 -5.67
CA MET A 85 6.43 -5.39 -6.26
C MET A 85 4.99 -5.79 -6.67
N THR A 86 4.44 -6.84 -6.06
CA THR A 86 3.02 -7.20 -6.21
C THR A 86 2.26 -6.96 -4.91
N CYS A 87 0.95 -6.81 -5.06
CA CYS A 87 -0.01 -6.78 -3.96
C CYS A 87 -0.98 -7.93 -4.16
N GLN A 88 -1.35 -8.61 -3.08
CA GLN A 88 -2.41 -9.61 -3.06
C GLN A 88 -3.23 -9.39 -1.80
N GLU A 89 -4.53 -9.66 -1.89
CA GLU A 89 -5.39 -9.74 -0.73
C GLU A 89 -5.24 -11.13 -0.11
N ILE A 90 -4.95 -11.19 1.19
CA ILE A 90 -4.69 -12.42 1.91
C ILE A 90 -5.38 -12.41 3.27
N ASP A 91 -5.52 -13.60 3.84
CA ASP A 91 -5.99 -13.80 5.21
C ASP A 91 -4.82 -14.22 6.11
N VAL A 92 -4.69 -13.63 7.30
CA VAL A 92 -3.63 -13.96 8.26
C VAL A 92 -4.21 -14.05 9.67
N GLY A 93 -4.09 -15.23 10.28
CA GLY A 93 -4.63 -15.53 11.59
C GLY A 93 -6.15 -15.48 11.60
N PHE A 94 -6.71 -14.57 12.39
CA PHE A 94 -8.16 -14.36 12.50
C PHE A 94 -8.66 -13.14 11.70
N VAL A 95 -7.78 -12.52 10.91
CA VAL A 95 -8.10 -11.29 10.17
C VAL A 95 -8.07 -11.60 8.68
N SER A 96 -9.15 -11.22 7.99
CA SER A 96 -9.31 -11.38 6.55
C SER A 96 -9.14 -10.06 5.81
N HIS A 97 -8.98 -10.14 4.49
CA HIS A 97 -8.93 -8.98 3.58
C HIS A 97 -7.74 -8.04 3.84
N ILE A 98 -6.58 -8.60 4.17
CA ILE A 98 -5.34 -7.85 4.35
C ILE A 98 -4.69 -7.65 2.99
N TYR A 99 -4.36 -6.41 2.62
CA TYR A 99 -3.50 -6.19 1.47
C TYR A 99 -2.04 -6.43 1.87
N ALA A 100 -1.48 -7.54 1.40
CA ALA A 100 -0.07 -7.84 1.54
C ALA A 100 0.70 -7.34 0.32
N MET A 101 1.80 -6.65 0.55
CA MET A 101 2.69 -6.16 -0.49
C MET A 101 4.09 -6.67 -0.23
N ARG A 102 4.70 -7.38 -1.19
CA ARG A 102 6.11 -7.79 -1.08
C ARG A 102 7.02 -6.65 -1.52
N LEU A 103 7.04 -5.62 -0.68
CA LEU A 103 7.77 -4.37 -0.84
C LEU A 103 8.32 -3.94 0.54
N THR A 104 9.60 -3.60 0.60
CA THR A 104 10.24 -3.10 1.83
C THR A 104 11.13 -1.90 1.52
N HIS A 105 11.37 -1.06 2.52
CA HIS A 105 12.29 0.08 2.43
C HIS A 105 13.68 -0.22 3.04
N THR A 106 13.90 -1.45 3.50
CA THR A 106 15.15 -1.86 4.17
C THR A 106 16.15 -2.53 3.22
N GLY A 107 15.71 -2.90 2.01
CA GLY A 107 16.50 -3.71 1.07
C GLY A 107 16.45 -5.21 1.36
N GLU A 108 15.97 -5.60 2.53
CA GLU A 108 15.73 -6.99 2.90
C GLU A 108 14.37 -7.47 2.39
N ASP A 109 14.23 -8.78 2.19
CA ASP A 109 12.96 -9.37 1.79
C ASP A 109 11.93 -9.25 2.93
N GLY A 110 10.65 -9.18 2.58
CA GLY A 110 9.58 -9.01 3.55
C GLY A 110 8.28 -8.51 2.94
N PHE A 111 7.32 -8.26 3.82
CA PHE A 111 5.97 -7.87 3.45
C PHE A 111 5.53 -6.66 4.26
N MET A 112 4.82 -5.76 3.58
CA MET A 112 4.04 -4.69 4.18
C MET A 112 2.58 -5.10 4.14
N LEU A 113 1.95 -5.17 5.31
CA LEU A 113 0.56 -5.58 5.49
C LEU A 113 -0.28 -4.36 5.80
N TYR A 114 -1.31 -4.10 4.99
CA TYR A 114 -2.35 -3.13 5.30
C TYR A 114 -3.58 -3.88 5.81
N ILE A 115 -3.77 -3.78 7.11
CA ILE A 115 -4.78 -4.51 7.87
C ILE A 115 -5.97 -3.58 8.10
N PRO A 116 -7.20 -3.95 7.72
CA PRO A 116 -8.39 -3.17 8.09
C PRO A 116 -8.46 -2.94 9.60
N SER A 117 -8.78 -1.71 10.02
CA SER A 117 -8.80 -1.34 11.44
C SER A 117 -10.01 -1.88 12.23
N GLU A 118 -11.06 -2.36 11.55
CA GLU A 118 -12.30 -2.91 12.13
C GLU A 118 -12.67 -4.26 11.50
#